data_AF-A0A8H6C6C8-F1
#
_entry.id   AF-A0A8H6C6C8-F1
#
_cell.length_a   1.000
_cell.length_b   1.000
_cell.length_c   1.000
_cell.angle_alpha   90.00
_cell.angle_beta   90.00
_cell.angle_gamma   90.00
#
_symmetry.space_group_name_H-M   'P 1'
#
loop_
_entity.id
_entity.type
_entity.pdbx_description
1 polymer ?
#
loop_
_entity_poly.entity_id
_entity_poly.type
_entity_poly.pdbx_seq_one_letter_code
_entity_poly.pdbx_strand_id
1 'polypeptide(L)'
;MDIAAFAFLIEHNGQKLLFDLGVRKDWEVSSPPTLADPMKLGGWKVEVEKNVSEILQDNGTSLSSIDAIIWSHHHIAHTGDPSTFPPKTSLVVGPGFKRLFTPSYPDDETSPVLESAYAGREVREISFRGGFKLGRFPALDYFGDGSFYLLASPGHESGHMCGLARTTSSFAMQPQHMAGRDTFIFMGGNIAHHGGEFRPSVYRPLPSLLPDFPLFAPSFSSAVMPPCPGELLATIHCAQSATEPFYTSNCAEDQDKAIESIRRMMEFDARDTVFVVLAHDATLLSVIDCFPATANDWYAKEWAKKSRWLFLNDFEDDVKEYARNKKAREYEFDEKSLWMN
;
A
#
# COMPACT_ATOMS: atom_id res chain seq x y z
N MET A 1 -3.63 16.25 0.51
CA MET A 1 -3.00 14.98 0.11
C MET A 1 -4.12 14.10 -0.36
N ASP A 2 -4.06 13.67 -1.61
CA ASP A 2 -5.03 12.72 -2.16
C ASP A 2 -4.64 11.33 -1.68
N ILE A 3 -5.62 10.53 -1.28
CA ILE A 3 -5.40 9.16 -0.77
C ILE A 3 -6.05 8.19 -1.75
N ALA A 4 -5.29 7.19 -2.20
CA ALA A 4 -5.83 6.10 -3.00
C ALA A 4 -6.43 5.00 -2.11
N ALA A 5 -7.29 4.15 -2.67
CA ALA A 5 -7.71 2.90 -2.04
C ALA A 5 -7.70 1.80 -3.10
N PHE A 6 -6.68 0.95 -3.09
CA PHE A 6 -6.53 -0.12 -4.07
C PHE A 6 -7.27 -1.39 -3.66
N ALA A 7 -7.95 -2.00 -4.64
CA ALA A 7 -8.49 -3.35 -4.58
C ALA A 7 -7.92 -4.17 -5.74
N PHE A 8 -7.81 -5.48 -5.57
CA PHE A 8 -7.22 -6.37 -6.58
C PHE A 8 -8.18 -7.47 -6.97
N LEU A 9 -8.38 -7.66 -8.28
CA LEU A 9 -8.98 -8.87 -8.82
C LEU A 9 -7.87 -9.89 -9.12
N ILE A 10 -7.94 -11.05 -8.48
CA ILE A 10 -6.99 -12.15 -8.63
C ILE A 10 -7.72 -13.29 -9.34
N GLU A 11 -7.24 -13.66 -10.52
CA GLU A 11 -7.77 -14.81 -11.27
C GLU A 11 -6.72 -15.93 -11.34
N HIS A 12 -7.09 -17.14 -10.92
CA HIS A 12 -6.19 -18.29 -10.94
C HIS A 12 -6.96 -19.59 -11.15
N ASN A 13 -6.58 -20.37 -12.17
CA ASN A 13 -7.20 -21.67 -12.51
C ASN A 13 -8.74 -21.66 -12.53
N GLY A 14 -9.34 -20.55 -13.01
CA GLY A 14 -10.79 -20.37 -13.09
C GLY A 14 -11.47 -19.85 -11.83
N GLN A 15 -10.74 -19.71 -10.72
CA GLN A 15 -11.22 -19.05 -9.50
C GLN A 15 -10.94 -17.54 -9.55
N LYS A 16 -11.81 -16.74 -8.94
CA LYS A 16 -11.67 -15.28 -8.83
C LYS A 16 -11.82 -14.81 -7.39
N LEU A 17 -10.82 -14.08 -6.93
CA LEU A 17 -10.78 -13.50 -5.59
C LEU A 17 -10.70 -11.98 -5.70
N LEU A 18 -11.33 -11.28 -4.76
CA LEU A 18 -11.08 -9.85 -4.54
C LEU A 18 -10.22 -9.70 -3.30
N PHE A 19 -9.14 -8.94 -3.37
CA PHE A 19 -8.36 -8.51 -2.20
C PHE A 19 -8.66 -7.04 -1.95
N ASP A 20 -9.34 -6.77 -0.82
CA ASP A 20 -10.02 -5.52 -0.47
C ASP A 20 -11.09 -5.08 -1.49
N LEU A 21 -11.88 -4.07 -1.12
CA LEU A 21 -12.95 -3.48 -1.92
C LEU A 21 -12.93 -1.94 -1.94
N GLY A 22 -11.90 -1.32 -1.37
CA GLY A 22 -11.85 0.14 -1.23
C GLY A 22 -12.90 0.69 -0.27
N VAL A 23 -13.26 1.96 -0.47
CA VAL A 23 -14.37 2.62 0.24
C VAL A 23 -15.68 2.35 -0.50
N ARG A 24 -16.78 2.14 0.24
CA ARG A 24 -18.13 2.03 -0.35
C ARG A 24 -18.67 3.40 -0.80
N LYS A 25 -19.43 3.45 -1.89
CA LYS A 25 -19.96 4.71 -2.44
C LYS A 25 -20.91 5.46 -1.52
N ASP A 26 -21.65 4.72 -0.71
CA ASP A 26 -22.67 5.18 0.23
C ASP A 26 -22.15 5.19 1.68
N TRP A 27 -20.83 5.39 1.85
CA TRP A 27 -20.17 5.33 3.16
C TRP A 27 -20.79 6.26 4.19
N GLU A 28 -21.28 7.44 3.78
CA GLU A 28 -21.85 8.44 4.70
C GLU A 28 -23.10 7.96 5.42
N VAL A 29 -23.90 7.13 4.75
CA VAL A 29 -25.23 6.71 5.21
C VAL A 29 -25.28 5.24 5.60
N SER A 30 -24.37 4.41 5.10
CA SER A 30 -24.45 2.97 5.26
C SER A 30 -23.27 2.34 6.02
N SER A 31 -22.18 3.07 6.25
CA SER A 31 -21.13 2.61 7.18
C SER A 31 -21.60 2.71 8.64
N PRO A 32 -21.04 1.91 9.56
CA PRO A 32 -21.30 2.06 10.98
C PRO A 32 -20.96 3.48 11.46
N PRO A 33 -21.73 4.08 12.39
CA PRO A 33 -21.46 5.42 12.91
C PRO A 33 -20.03 5.59 13.46
N THR A 34 -19.49 4.53 14.06
CA THR A 34 -18.12 4.47 14.59
C THR A 34 -17.04 4.71 13.52
N LEU A 35 -17.35 4.48 12.24
CA LEU A 35 -16.46 4.77 11.12
C LEU A 35 -16.85 6.05 10.36
N ALA A 36 -18.14 6.26 10.11
CA ALA A 36 -18.61 7.39 9.30
C ALA A 36 -18.45 8.75 10.01
N ASP A 37 -18.72 8.81 11.32
CA ASP A 37 -18.75 10.09 12.04
C ASP A 37 -17.37 10.72 12.22
N PRO A 38 -16.29 9.97 12.55
CA PRO A 38 -14.94 10.53 12.56
C PRO A 38 -14.51 11.11 11.20
N MET A 39 -14.89 10.48 10.09
CA MET A 39 -14.58 10.99 8.74
C MET A 39 -15.32 12.31 8.46
N LYS A 40 -16.61 12.40 8.83
CA LYS A 40 -17.40 13.63 8.69
C LYS A 40 -16.85 14.77 9.55
N LEU A 41 -16.52 14.48 10.82
CA LEU A 41 -15.99 15.46 11.76
C LEU A 41 -14.57 15.92 11.39
N GLY A 42 -13.77 15.03 10.79
CA GLY A 42 -12.42 15.34 10.33
C GLY A 42 -12.36 16.21 9.06
N GLY A 43 -13.51 16.56 8.46
CA GLY A 43 -13.56 17.40 7.26
C GLY A 43 -13.06 16.72 5.99
N TRP A 44 -13.06 15.38 5.95
CA TRP A 44 -12.64 14.60 4.80
C TRP A 44 -13.62 14.80 3.63
N LYS A 45 -13.10 15.11 2.44
CA LYS A 45 -13.86 15.09 1.20
C LYS A 45 -13.66 13.73 0.54
N VAL A 46 -14.63 12.85 0.72
CA VAL A 46 -14.57 11.48 0.20
C VAL A 46 -15.60 11.34 -0.90
N GLU A 47 -15.12 11.31 -2.14
CA GLU A 47 -15.94 11.06 -3.32
C GLU A 47 -15.60 9.68 -3.88
N VAL A 48 -16.60 8.80 -3.92
CA VAL A 48 -16.47 7.44 -4.43
C VAL A 48 -17.52 7.27 -5.52
N GLU A 49 -17.07 7.28 -6.77
CA GLU A 49 -17.96 7.22 -7.93
C GLU A 49 -18.67 5.87 -8.05
N LYS A 50 -17.97 4.78 -7.77
CA LYS A 50 -18.44 3.41 -7.98
C LYS A 50 -17.96 2.47 -6.88
N ASN A 51 -18.82 1.54 -6.50
CA ASN A 51 -18.40 0.34 -5.78
C ASN A 51 -17.56 -0.56 -6.70
N VAL A 52 -16.69 -1.40 -6.12
CA VAL A 52 -15.96 -2.43 -6.88
C VAL A 52 -16.91 -3.35 -7.66
N SER A 53 -18.09 -3.66 -7.13
CA SER A 53 -19.10 -4.44 -7.84
C SER A 53 -19.57 -3.77 -9.14
N GLU A 54 -19.76 -2.45 -9.14
CA GLU A 54 -20.13 -1.69 -10.33
C GLU A 54 -18.98 -1.66 -11.34
N ILE A 55 -17.75 -1.44 -10.87
CA ILE A 55 -16.54 -1.48 -11.72
C ILE A 55 -16.41 -2.84 -12.43
N LEU A 56 -16.67 -3.95 -11.71
CA LEU A 56 -16.66 -5.30 -12.29
C LEU A 56 -17.75 -5.48 -13.34
N GLN A 57 -18.99 -5.09 -13.05
CA GLN A 57 -20.13 -5.24 -13.95
C GLN A 57 -19.98 -4.40 -15.22
N ASP A 58 -19.52 -3.15 -15.10
CA ASP A 58 -19.28 -2.25 -16.22
C ASP A 58 -18.26 -2.80 -17.22
N ASN A 59 -17.36 -3.66 -16.75
CA ASN A 59 -16.34 -4.34 -17.55
C ASN A 59 -16.67 -5.81 -17.81
N GLY A 60 -17.94 -6.21 -17.71
CA GLY A 60 -18.42 -7.53 -18.11
C GLY A 60 -18.09 -8.68 -17.15
N THR A 61 -17.61 -8.40 -15.94
CA THR A 61 -17.36 -9.42 -14.92
C THR A 61 -18.61 -9.66 -14.08
N SER A 62 -19.14 -10.88 -14.14
CA SER A 62 -20.27 -11.27 -13.30
C SER A 62 -19.86 -11.32 -11.83
N LEU A 63 -20.61 -10.67 -10.93
CA LEU A 63 -20.41 -10.78 -9.48
C LEU A 63 -20.56 -12.21 -8.97
N SER A 64 -21.36 -13.02 -9.66
CA SER A 64 -21.49 -14.45 -9.37
C SER A 64 -20.26 -15.27 -9.75
N SER A 65 -19.29 -14.71 -10.47
CA SER A 65 -18.02 -15.39 -10.77
C SER A 65 -16.96 -15.17 -9.70
N ILE A 66 -17.21 -14.31 -8.70
CA ILE A 66 -16.30 -14.07 -7.58
C ILE A 66 -16.52 -15.15 -6.52
N ASP A 67 -15.47 -15.88 -6.17
CA ASP A 67 -15.51 -16.95 -5.19
C ASP A 67 -15.36 -16.41 -3.77
N ALA A 68 -14.48 -15.43 -3.57
CA ALA A 68 -14.24 -14.85 -2.26
C ALA A 68 -13.81 -13.39 -2.30
N ILE A 69 -14.13 -12.67 -1.24
CA ILE A 69 -13.61 -11.34 -0.90
C ILE A 69 -12.69 -11.52 0.30
N ILE A 70 -11.44 -11.09 0.17
CA ILE A 70 -10.43 -11.13 1.22
C ILE A 70 -10.27 -9.72 1.74
N TRP A 71 -10.53 -9.51 3.02
CA TRP A 71 -10.19 -8.27 3.69
C TRP A 71 -8.79 -8.37 4.28
N SER A 72 -7.91 -7.44 3.90
CA SER A 72 -6.64 -7.20 4.58
C SER A 72 -6.90 -6.90 6.06
N HIS A 73 -7.90 -6.05 6.34
CA HIS A 73 -8.47 -5.75 7.65
C HIS A 73 -9.82 -5.02 7.49
N HIS A 74 -10.43 -4.60 8.60
CA HIS A 74 -11.83 -4.19 8.65
C HIS A 74 -12.07 -2.67 8.58
N HIS A 75 -11.06 -1.86 8.26
CA HIS A 75 -11.24 -0.42 8.14
C HIS A 75 -12.02 -0.01 6.88
N ILE A 76 -12.66 1.16 6.97
CA ILE A 76 -13.61 1.69 5.99
C ILE A 76 -13.08 1.78 4.55
N ALA A 77 -11.77 1.95 4.37
CA ALA A 77 -11.15 2.06 3.06
C ALA A 77 -10.75 0.70 2.43
N HIS A 78 -11.12 -0.40 3.06
CA HIS A 78 -10.78 -1.77 2.62
C HIS A 78 -12.01 -2.65 2.44
N THR A 79 -13.08 -2.36 3.19
CA THR A 79 -14.20 -3.27 3.33
C THR A 79 -15.23 -3.17 2.21
N GLY A 80 -15.37 -1.99 1.59
CA GLY A 80 -16.37 -1.72 0.56
C GLY A 80 -17.78 -2.19 0.94
N ASP A 81 -18.48 -2.79 -0.01
CA ASP A 81 -19.81 -3.36 0.22
C ASP A 81 -19.92 -4.82 -0.29
N PRO A 82 -19.59 -5.82 0.56
CA PRO A 82 -19.74 -7.23 0.22
C PRO A 82 -21.20 -7.64 -0.05
N SER A 83 -22.18 -6.91 0.46
CA SER A 83 -23.61 -7.24 0.29
C SER A 83 -24.07 -7.14 -1.17
N THR A 84 -23.34 -6.39 -2.00
CA THR A 84 -23.55 -6.34 -3.45
C THR A 84 -23.20 -7.64 -4.18
N PHE A 85 -22.44 -8.54 -3.55
CA PHE A 85 -22.08 -9.84 -4.10
C PHE A 85 -23.04 -10.94 -3.63
N PRO A 86 -23.31 -11.96 -4.47
CA PRO A 86 -24.20 -13.06 -4.09
C PRO A 86 -23.73 -13.79 -2.82
N PRO A 87 -24.65 -14.39 -2.02
CA PRO A 87 -24.31 -15.05 -0.76
C PRO A 87 -23.30 -16.21 -0.87
N LYS A 88 -23.11 -16.77 -2.08
CA LYS A 88 -22.09 -17.79 -2.33
C LYS A 88 -20.64 -17.26 -2.30
N THR A 89 -20.46 -15.94 -2.33
CA THR A 89 -19.15 -15.29 -2.28
C THR A 89 -18.68 -15.28 -0.82
N SER A 90 -17.68 -16.08 -0.48
CA SER A 90 -17.18 -16.17 0.89
C SER A 90 -16.45 -14.88 1.31
N LEU A 91 -16.54 -14.54 2.58
CA LEU A 91 -15.75 -13.47 3.18
C LEU A 91 -14.55 -14.07 3.93
N VAL A 92 -13.34 -13.78 3.49
CA VAL A 92 -12.09 -14.24 4.07
C VAL A 92 -11.49 -13.11 4.91
N VAL A 93 -11.18 -13.41 6.16
CA VAL A 93 -10.75 -12.42 7.17
C VAL A 93 -9.58 -12.94 7.98
N GLY A 94 -8.82 -12.01 8.58
CA GLY A 94 -7.67 -12.38 9.41
C GLY A 94 -8.03 -12.87 10.81
N PRO A 95 -7.03 -13.39 11.55
CA PRO A 95 -7.26 -13.98 12.87
C PRO A 95 -7.88 -13.02 13.87
N GLY A 96 -8.93 -13.48 14.57
CA GLY A 96 -9.60 -12.74 15.63
C GLY A 96 -10.89 -12.05 15.20
N PHE A 97 -11.12 -11.89 13.89
CA PHE A 97 -12.31 -11.23 13.34
C PHE A 97 -13.61 -11.81 13.91
N LYS A 98 -13.81 -13.13 13.88
CA LYS A 98 -15.09 -13.72 14.32
C LYS A 98 -15.35 -13.44 15.80
N ARG A 99 -14.31 -13.54 16.63
CA ARG A 99 -14.41 -13.28 18.07
C ARG A 99 -14.77 -11.83 18.36
N LEU A 100 -14.24 -10.89 17.57
CA LEU A 100 -14.36 -9.45 17.82
C LEU A 100 -15.61 -8.83 17.18
N PHE A 101 -16.08 -9.38 16.06
CA PHE A 101 -17.10 -8.75 15.22
C PHE A 101 -18.26 -9.69 14.88
N THR A 102 -18.54 -10.69 15.71
CA THR A 102 -19.80 -11.44 15.65
C THR A 102 -20.39 -11.57 17.08
N PRO A 103 -21.42 -10.79 17.45
CA PRO A 103 -22.23 -9.89 16.61
C PRO A 103 -21.49 -8.60 16.17
N SER A 104 -22.04 -7.90 15.18
CA SER A 104 -21.56 -6.60 14.67
C SER A 104 -22.73 -5.61 14.49
N TYR A 105 -22.50 -4.43 13.91
CA TYR A 105 -23.56 -3.45 13.69
C TYR A 105 -24.66 -4.02 12.77
N PRO A 106 -25.97 -3.87 13.10
CA PRO A 106 -26.52 -3.02 14.15
C PRO A 106 -26.69 -3.67 15.53
N ASP A 107 -26.52 -4.98 15.66
CA ASP A 107 -26.70 -5.69 16.94
C ASP A 107 -25.66 -5.27 18.00
N ASP A 108 -24.44 -4.95 17.56
CA ASP A 108 -23.43 -4.25 18.34
C ASP A 108 -23.19 -2.84 17.76
N GLU A 109 -23.78 -1.83 18.41
CA GLU A 109 -23.67 -0.42 18.00
C GLU A 109 -22.24 0.13 18.06
N THR A 110 -21.32 -0.53 18.77
CA THR A 110 -19.91 -0.14 18.88
C THR A 110 -19.04 -0.77 17.79
N SER A 111 -19.58 -1.73 17.04
CA SER A 111 -18.82 -2.46 16.05
C SER A 111 -18.50 -1.58 14.84
N PRO A 112 -17.24 -1.57 14.35
CA PRO A 112 -16.88 -0.96 13.07
C PRO A 112 -17.26 -1.83 11.86
N VAL A 113 -17.86 -2.99 12.07
CA VAL A 113 -18.23 -3.94 11.00
C VAL A 113 -19.75 -3.97 10.82
N LEU A 114 -20.20 -4.05 9.57
CA LEU A 114 -21.61 -4.28 9.24
C LEU A 114 -21.92 -5.77 9.18
N GLU A 115 -23.03 -6.18 9.79
CA GLU A 115 -23.52 -7.56 9.71
C GLU A 115 -23.81 -7.95 8.26
N SER A 116 -24.30 -7.00 7.45
CA SER A 116 -24.56 -7.19 6.02
C SER A 116 -23.33 -7.60 5.21
N ALA A 117 -22.12 -7.36 5.72
CA ALA A 117 -20.89 -7.82 5.09
C ALA A 117 -20.77 -9.35 5.10
N TYR A 118 -21.35 -10.03 6.11
CA TYR A 118 -21.24 -11.48 6.27
C TYR A 118 -22.59 -12.21 6.37
N ALA A 119 -23.72 -11.49 6.39
CA ALA A 119 -25.04 -12.10 6.45
C ALA A 119 -25.26 -13.07 5.28
N GLY A 120 -25.65 -14.31 5.61
CA GLY A 120 -26.00 -15.36 4.64
C GLY A 120 -24.84 -15.93 3.82
N ARG A 121 -23.59 -15.56 4.10
CA ARG A 121 -22.38 -16.09 3.42
C ARG A 121 -21.42 -16.78 4.37
N GLU A 122 -20.53 -17.59 3.82
CA GLU A 122 -19.45 -18.19 4.60
C GLU A 122 -18.44 -17.13 5.05
N VAL A 123 -18.12 -17.09 6.34
CA VAL A 123 -16.98 -16.34 6.86
C VAL A 123 -15.82 -17.30 7.13
N ARG A 124 -14.74 -17.17 6.37
CA ARG A 124 -13.52 -17.97 6.50
C ARG A 124 -12.44 -17.15 7.21
N GLU A 125 -12.29 -17.39 8.51
CA GLU A 125 -11.24 -16.78 9.32
C GLU A 125 -9.92 -17.56 9.14
N ILE A 126 -8.88 -16.88 8.65
CA ILE A 126 -7.58 -17.48 8.39
C ILE A 126 -6.86 -17.75 9.71
N SER A 127 -6.21 -18.91 9.77
CA SER A 127 -5.34 -19.31 10.88
C SER A 127 -3.96 -19.60 10.32
N PHE A 128 -2.95 -18.93 10.87
CA PHE A 128 -1.53 -19.15 10.54
C PHE A 128 -0.86 -20.20 11.44
N ARG A 129 -1.66 -21.08 12.06
CA ARG A 129 -1.21 -22.16 12.94
C ARG A 129 -0.71 -23.34 12.10
N GLY A 130 0.44 -23.17 11.45
CA GLY A 130 1.08 -24.24 10.66
C GLY A 130 2.60 -24.14 10.60
N GLY A 131 3.19 -23.09 11.17
CA GLY A 131 4.64 -22.86 11.15
C GLY A 131 5.21 -22.48 9.78
N PHE A 132 4.44 -22.61 8.70
CA PHE A 132 4.84 -22.14 7.37
C PHE A 132 5.07 -20.64 7.39
N LYS A 133 6.21 -20.22 6.85
CA LYS A 133 6.61 -18.83 6.73
C LYS A 133 7.10 -18.55 5.33
N LEU A 134 6.79 -17.36 4.85
CA LEU A 134 7.39 -16.81 3.64
C LEU A 134 8.14 -15.53 4.03
N GLY A 135 9.45 -15.52 3.79
CA GLY A 135 10.34 -14.58 4.47
C GLY A 135 10.19 -14.74 5.99
N ARG A 136 9.90 -13.63 6.67
CA ARG A 136 9.67 -13.61 8.13
C ARG A 136 8.19 -13.59 8.53
N PHE A 137 7.26 -13.63 7.58
CA PHE A 137 5.83 -13.65 7.87
C PHE A 137 5.34 -15.09 8.06
N PRO A 138 4.55 -15.39 9.11
CA PRO A 138 3.64 -16.53 9.06
C PRO A 138 2.75 -16.42 7.82
N ALA A 139 2.65 -17.50 7.06
CA ALA A 139 2.03 -17.47 5.75
C ALA A 139 1.02 -18.61 5.56
N LEU A 140 0.09 -18.41 4.63
CA LEU A 140 -0.83 -19.41 4.12
C LEU A 140 -0.73 -19.36 2.59
N ASP A 141 -0.44 -20.50 1.96
CA ASP A 141 -0.62 -20.66 0.51
C ASP A 141 -2.11 -20.88 0.23
N TYR A 142 -2.77 -19.90 -0.39
CA TYR A 142 -4.23 -19.88 -0.53
C TYR A 142 -4.71 -20.98 -1.48
N PHE A 143 -3.98 -21.20 -2.58
CA PHE A 143 -4.29 -22.20 -3.61
C PHE A 143 -3.52 -23.52 -3.43
N GLY A 144 -2.44 -23.52 -2.64
CA GLY A 144 -1.60 -24.69 -2.38
C GLY A 144 -0.59 -25.01 -3.48
N ASP A 145 -0.40 -24.10 -4.45
CA ASP A 145 0.51 -24.26 -5.59
C ASP A 145 1.56 -23.14 -5.71
N GLY A 146 1.66 -22.32 -4.66
CA GLY A 146 2.58 -21.21 -4.53
C GLY A 146 2.31 -20.01 -5.45
N SER A 147 1.08 -19.87 -5.95
CA SER A 147 0.68 -18.72 -6.79
C SER A 147 0.19 -17.53 -5.98
N PHE A 148 -0.42 -17.73 -4.82
CA PHE A 148 -0.95 -16.65 -3.99
C PHE A 148 -0.86 -17.00 -2.50
N TYR A 149 -0.25 -16.09 -1.74
CA TYR A 149 -0.06 -16.22 -0.31
C TYR A 149 -0.79 -15.13 0.46
N LEU A 150 -1.34 -15.49 1.61
CA LEU A 150 -1.71 -14.54 2.66
C LEU A 150 -0.62 -14.52 3.72
N LEU A 151 -0.26 -13.33 4.20
CA LEU A 151 0.84 -13.11 5.14
C LEU A 151 0.31 -12.43 6.40
N ALA A 152 0.57 -13.02 7.57
CA ALA A 152 0.16 -12.45 8.86
C ALA A 152 1.01 -11.23 9.22
N SER A 153 0.41 -10.05 9.18
CA SER A 153 1.09 -8.76 9.35
C SER A 153 0.44 -7.91 10.44
N PRO A 154 0.38 -8.40 11.70
CA PRO A 154 -0.27 -7.68 12.78
C PRO A 154 0.47 -6.37 13.09
N GLY A 155 -0.25 -5.40 13.64
CA GLY A 155 0.32 -4.13 14.07
C GLY A 155 -0.65 -2.98 13.84
N HIS A 156 -0.89 -2.64 12.58
CA HIS A 156 -1.95 -1.69 12.23
C HIS A 156 -3.29 -2.15 12.81
N GLU A 157 -3.61 -3.42 12.57
CA GLU A 157 -4.68 -4.16 13.21
C GLU A 157 -4.17 -5.56 13.60
N SER A 158 -4.66 -6.10 14.71
CA SER A 158 -4.26 -7.43 15.21
C SER A 158 -4.49 -8.56 14.20
N GLY A 159 -5.55 -8.45 13.39
CA GLY A 159 -5.89 -9.38 12.32
C GLY A 159 -5.36 -9.01 10.93
N HIS A 160 -4.51 -7.98 10.79
CA HIS A 160 -4.09 -7.47 9.49
C HIS A 160 -3.31 -8.50 8.65
N MET A 161 -3.69 -8.64 7.38
CA MET A 161 -3.05 -9.54 6.41
C MET A 161 -2.60 -8.81 5.15
N CYS A 162 -1.42 -9.17 4.64
CA CYS A 162 -0.97 -8.79 3.30
C CYS A 162 -1.23 -9.94 2.31
N GLY A 163 -1.39 -9.59 1.03
CA GLY A 163 -1.40 -10.54 -0.08
C GLY A 163 -0.05 -10.58 -0.79
N LEU A 164 0.36 -11.74 -1.30
CA LEU A 164 1.51 -11.86 -2.20
C LEU A 164 1.14 -12.76 -3.38
N ALA A 165 0.92 -12.14 -4.54
CA ALA A 165 0.51 -12.85 -5.76
C ALA A 165 1.67 -12.97 -6.73
N ARG A 166 1.95 -14.18 -7.20
CA ARG A 166 2.88 -14.43 -8.31
C ARG A 166 2.20 -14.01 -9.62
N THR A 167 2.77 -13.02 -10.28
CA THR A 167 2.23 -12.45 -11.53
C THR A 167 2.83 -13.07 -12.78
N THR A 168 4.08 -13.52 -12.69
CA THR A 168 4.79 -14.22 -13.77
C THR A 168 5.57 -15.38 -13.15
N SER A 169 5.48 -16.57 -13.75
CA SER A 169 6.30 -17.71 -13.37
C SER A 169 7.58 -17.77 -14.20
N SER A 170 8.70 -18.12 -13.58
CA SER A 170 10.00 -18.43 -14.16
C SER A 170 9.95 -19.48 -15.28
N PHE A 171 8.91 -20.32 -15.30
CA PHE A 171 8.65 -21.29 -16.36
C PHE A 171 7.85 -20.74 -17.55
N ALA A 172 7.29 -19.54 -17.44
CA ALA A 172 6.60 -18.87 -18.54
C ALA A 172 7.60 -18.38 -19.60
N MET A 173 7.13 -18.22 -20.85
CA MET A 173 7.91 -17.53 -21.87
C MET A 173 8.10 -16.07 -21.47
N GLN A 174 9.35 -15.67 -21.21
CA GLN A 174 9.71 -14.32 -20.80
C GLN A 174 10.80 -13.75 -21.72
N PRO A 175 10.92 -12.42 -21.86
CA PRO A 175 12.07 -11.79 -22.50
C PRO A 175 13.40 -12.29 -21.91
N GLN A 176 14.49 -12.33 -22.68
CA GLN A 176 15.76 -12.89 -22.20
C GLN A 176 16.29 -12.25 -20.90
N HIS A 177 16.08 -10.94 -20.70
CA HIS A 177 16.47 -10.24 -19.49
C HIS A 177 15.62 -10.60 -18.24
N MET A 178 14.54 -11.35 -18.46
CA MET A 178 13.57 -11.83 -17.46
C MET A 178 13.60 -13.34 -17.24
N ALA A 179 14.24 -14.10 -18.15
CA ALA A 179 14.23 -15.55 -18.13
C ALA A 179 14.61 -16.14 -16.77
N GLY A 180 13.79 -17.09 -16.30
CA GLY A 180 14.04 -17.84 -15.05
C GLY A 180 13.66 -17.10 -13.76
N ARG A 181 12.89 -16.01 -13.82
CA ARG A 181 12.46 -15.26 -12.62
C ARG A 181 10.95 -15.34 -12.40
N ASP A 182 10.55 -15.61 -11.17
CA ASP A 182 9.20 -15.33 -10.72
C ASP A 182 9.08 -13.84 -10.38
N THR A 183 7.96 -13.22 -10.70
CA THR A 183 7.62 -11.85 -10.29
C THR A 183 6.39 -11.86 -9.40
N PHE A 184 6.33 -10.95 -8.43
CA PHE A 184 5.25 -10.88 -7.46
C PHE A 184 4.74 -9.46 -7.25
N ILE A 185 3.46 -9.31 -6.96
CA ILE A 185 2.87 -8.11 -6.36
C ILE A 185 2.61 -8.40 -4.89
N PHE A 186 3.15 -7.55 -4.01
CA PHE A 186 2.88 -7.54 -2.57
C PHE A 186 1.79 -6.50 -2.31
N MET A 187 0.60 -6.99 -1.95
CA MET A 187 -0.59 -6.20 -1.63
C MET A 187 -0.53 -5.85 -0.14
N GLY A 188 -0.07 -4.65 0.17
CA GLY A 188 0.33 -4.28 1.53
C GLY A 188 -0.82 -3.91 2.47
N GLY A 189 -2.01 -3.60 1.97
CA GLY A 189 -3.07 -3.01 2.80
C GLY A 189 -2.52 -1.79 3.55
N ASN A 190 -2.71 -1.79 4.86
CA ASN A 190 -2.20 -0.77 5.78
C ASN A 190 -1.02 -1.26 6.62
N ILE A 191 -0.22 -2.19 6.10
CA ILE A 191 1.07 -2.51 6.72
C ILE A 191 1.96 -1.25 6.86
N ALA A 192 1.82 -0.33 5.91
CA ALA A 192 2.31 1.04 5.90
C ALA A 192 1.33 1.89 5.08
N HIS A 193 1.27 3.20 5.34
CA HIS A 193 0.39 4.13 4.63
C HIS A 193 1.15 4.96 3.59
N HIS A 194 2.46 5.09 3.75
CA HIS A 194 3.32 5.89 2.88
C HIS A 194 4.71 5.26 2.66
N GLY A 195 5.32 5.57 1.51
CA GLY A 195 6.67 5.11 1.14
C GLY A 195 7.74 5.44 2.19
N GLY A 196 7.62 6.59 2.84
CA GLY A 196 8.55 7.06 3.88
C GLY A 196 8.54 6.25 5.17
N GLU A 197 7.56 5.37 5.39
CA GLU A 197 7.50 4.49 6.57
C GLU A 197 8.45 3.30 6.48
N PHE A 198 8.90 2.96 5.27
CA PHE A 198 9.75 1.80 5.04
C PHE A 198 10.90 2.04 4.06
N ARG A 199 10.96 3.22 3.44
CA ARG A 199 12.05 3.64 2.56
C ARG A 199 12.66 4.97 3.04
N PRO A 200 13.99 5.14 2.93
CA PRO A 200 14.96 4.11 2.54
C PRO A 200 15.12 3.02 3.62
N SER A 201 15.87 1.97 3.30
CA SER A 201 16.18 0.90 4.25
C SER A 201 17.61 0.39 4.06
N VAL A 202 18.12 -0.40 5.01
CA VAL A 202 19.44 -1.07 4.89
C VAL A 202 19.57 -1.95 3.66
N TYR A 203 18.45 -2.48 3.15
CA TYR A 203 18.44 -3.31 1.94
C TYR A 203 18.30 -2.49 0.65
N ARG A 204 17.73 -1.28 0.77
CA ARG A 204 17.48 -0.37 -0.34
C ARG A 204 17.76 1.07 0.09
N PRO A 205 19.04 1.47 0.09
CA PRO A 205 19.43 2.82 0.45
C PRO A 205 18.85 3.86 -0.50
N LEU A 206 18.79 5.10 -0.02
CA LEU A 206 18.45 6.26 -0.83
C LEU A 206 19.47 6.41 -1.97
N PRO A 207 19.04 6.50 -3.25
CA PRO A 207 19.96 6.55 -4.37
C PRO A 207 20.66 7.91 -4.40
N SER A 208 21.92 7.91 -4.84
CA SER A 208 22.70 9.13 -4.99
C SER A 208 22.08 10.08 -6.02
N LEU A 209 21.55 9.55 -7.13
CA LEU A 209 20.89 10.31 -8.20
C LEU A 209 19.41 9.95 -8.30
N LEU A 210 18.55 10.97 -8.33
CA LEU A 210 17.10 10.87 -8.51
C LEU A 210 16.69 11.67 -9.76
N PRO A 211 16.75 11.08 -10.96
CA PRO A 211 16.53 11.80 -12.21
C PRO A 211 15.10 12.36 -12.36
N ASP A 212 14.11 11.75 -11.69
CA ASP A 212 12.69 12.11 -11.81
C ASP A 212 12.16 12.98 -10.66
N PHE A 213 13.03 13.51 -9.79
CA PHE A 213 12.62 14.34 -8.66
C PHE A 213 12.34 15.80 -9.08
N PRO A 214 11.28 16.47 -8.58
CA PRO A 214 10.80 17.77 -9.08
C PRO A 214 11.85 18.89 -9.12
N LEU A 215 12.84 18.85 -8.23
CA LEU A 215 13.95 19.82 -8.20
C LEU A 215 14.83 19.80 -9.46
N PHE A 216 14.69 18.79 -10.33
CA PHE A 216 15.43 18.64 -11.58
C PHE A 216 14.60 19.04 -12.81
N ALA A 217 13.37 19.52 -12.64
CA ALA A 217 12.60 20.10 -13.75
C ALA A 217 13.32 21.37 -14.27
N PRO A 218 13.37 21.60 -15.60
CA PRO A 218 14.18 22.67 -16.23
C PRO A 218 13.80 24.10 -15.83
N SER A 219 12.73 24.28 -15.03
CA SER A 219 12.30 25.53 -14.41
C SER A 219 13.14 25.95 -13.20
N PHE A 220 14.00 25.09 -12.65
CA PHE A 220 14.93 25.46 -11.57
C PHE A 220 16.27 25.98 -12.13
N SER A 221 16.62 27.21 -11.73
CA SER A 221 17.88 27.86 -12.11
C SER A 221 19.09 27.01 -11.70
N SER A 222 19.95 26.70 -12.68
CA SER A 222 21.21 25.94 -12.64
C SER A 222 22.23 26.32 -11.55
N ALA A 223 21.98 27.36 -10.74
CA ALA A 223 22.99 27.94 -9.85
C ALA A 223 23.05 27.34 -8.44
N VAL A 224 22.15 26.43 -8.03
CA VAL A 224 22.04 25.97 -6.62
C VAL A 224 21.74 24.46 -6.51
N MET A 225 22.30 23.62 -7.39
CA MET A 225 22.14 22.18 -7.26
C MET A 225 23.32 21.57 -6.49
N PRO A 226 23.12 20.93 -5.32
CA PRO A 226 24.13 20.02 -4.79
C PRO A 226 24.31 18.86 -5.78
N PRO A 227 25.54 18.34 -5.96
CA PRO A 227 25.85 17.33 -6.97
C PRO A 227 25.18 15.97 -6.73
N CYS A 228 24.47 15.79 -5.61
CA CYS A 228 23.90 14.52 -5.17
C CYS A 228 22.52 14.72 -4.49
N PRO A 229 21.40 14.47 -5.19
CA PRO A 229 20.04 14.60 -4.66
C PRO A 229 19.77 13.73 -3.42
N GLY A 230 20.32 12.51 -3.40
CA GLY A 230 20.21 11.61 -2.26
C GLY A 230 20.83 12.19 -0.98
N GLU A 231 21.95 12.91 -1.10
CA GLU A 231 22.60 13.54 0.05
C GLU A 231 21.75 14.67 0.66
N LEU A 232 21.07 15.43 -0.19
CA LEU A 232 20.19 16.51 0.25
C LEU A 232 18.96 15.97 1.00
N LEU A 233 18.34 14.92 0.46
CA LEU A 233 17.25 14.22 1.11
C LEU A 233 17.69 13.53 2.41
N ALA A 234 18.88 12.92 2.43
CA ALA A 234 19.48 12.42 3.66
C ALA A 234 19.75 13.56 4.66
N THR A 235 20.02 14.79 4.22
CA THR A 235 20.25 15.91 5.14
C THR A 235 18.97 16.42 5.80
N ILE A 236 17.84 16.42 5.08
CA ILE A 236 16.53 16.81 5.65
C ILE A 236 15.85 15.67 6.41
N HIS A 237 16.32 14.43 6.22
CA HIS A 237 15.88 13.27 6.99
C HIS A 237 16.15 13.50 8.48
N CYS A 238 15.16 13.19 9.34
CA CYS A 238 15.24 13.47 10.78
C CYS A 238 16.49 12.85 11.46
N ALA A 239 16.81 11.61 11.10
CA ALA A 239 18.01 10.88 11.56
C ALA A 239 19.26 11.08 10.68
N GLN A 240 19.19 11.96 9.68
CA GLN A 240 20.23 12.17 8.68
C GLN A 240 20.75 10.88 8.01
N SER A 241 19.85 9.99 7.62
CA SER A 241 20.18 8.62 7.19
C SER A 241 19.75 8.36 5.75
N ALA A 242 20.59 7.62 5.03
CA ALA A 242 20.29 7.07 3.72
C ALA A 242 19.74 5.65 3.77
N THR A 243 19.63 5.04 4.96
CA THR A 243 19.27 3.63 5.14
C THR A 243 18.20 3.38 6.21
N GLU A 244 17.64 4.44 6.77
CA GLU A 244 16.52 4.37 7.72
C GLU A 244 15.29 5.04 7.11
N PRO A 245 14.07 4.57 7.43
CA PRO A 245 12.84 5.23 6.96
C PRO A 245 12.74 6.67 7.44
N PHE A 246 12.14 7.53 6.61
CA PHE A 246 11.93 8.96 6.93
C PHE A 246 11.18 9.18 8.23
N TYR A 247 10.21 8.31 8.53
CA TYR A 247 9.44 8.38 9.76
C TYR A 247 8.82 7.03 10.12
N THR A 248 8.29 6.95 11.34
CA THR A 248 7.47 5.84 11.80
C THR A 248 6.04 6.36 11.96
N SER A 249 5.07 5.70 11.32
CA SER A 249 3.65 6.05 11.50
C SER A 249 3.22 5.81 12.94
N ASN A 250 2.29 6.63 13.44
CA ASN A 250 1.63 6.49 14.74
C ASN A 250 0.18 5.98 14.62
N CYS A 251 -0.19 5.42 13.46
CA CYS A 251 -1.54 4.96 13.15
C CYS A 251 -1.63 3.42 13.18
N ALA A 252 -1.51 2.84 14.37
CA ALA A 252 -1.56 1.40 14.60
C ALA A 252 -2.16 1.04 15.97
N GLU A 253 -2.90 -0.07 16.03
CA GLU A 253 -3.37 -0.68 17.29
C GLU A 253 -2.18 -1.09 18.18
N ASP A 254 -1.16 -1.69 17.59
CA ASP A 254 0.08 -2.13 18.24
C ASP A 254 1.29 -1.64 17.44
N GLN A 255 1.88 -0.55 17.92
CA GLN A 255 2.96 0.15 17.25
C GLN A 255 4.22 -0.72 17.06
N ASP A 256 4.60 -1.49 18.07
CA ASP A 256 5.81 -2.32 18.01
C ASP A 256 5.65 -3.46 17.00
N LYS A 257 4.46 -4.09 16.96
CA LYS A 257 4.15 -5.10 15.94
C LYS A 257 4.06 -4.49 14.54
N ALA A 258 3.53 -3.27 14.40
CA ALA A 258 3.47 -2.59 13.12
C ALA A 258 4.87 -2.35 12.54
N ILE A 259 5.79 -1.82 13.37
CA ILE A 259 7.19 -1.64 13.01
C ILE A 259 7.84 -2.98 12.65
N GLU A 260 7.56 -4.05 13.39
CA GLU A 260 8.06 -5.38 13.05
C GLU A 260 7.55 -5.87 11.69
N SER A 261 6.25 -5.74 11.43
CA SER A 261 5.64 -6.11 10.15
C SER A 261 6.25 -5.32 8.98
N ILE A 262 6.43 -4.00 9.14
CA ILE A 262 7.11 -3.14 8.17
C ILE A 262 8.54 -3.65 7.89
N ARG A 263 9.32 -3.94 8.93
CA ARG A 263 10.69 -4.47 8.78
C ARG A 263 10.73 -5.79 8.01
N ARG A 264 9.74 -6.66 8.20
CA ARG A 264 9.62 -7.90 7.43
C ARG A 264 9.28 -7.63 5.97
N MET A 265 8.42 -6.64 5.68
CA MET A 265 8.09 -6.21 4.31
C MET A 265 9.30 -5.62 3.57
N MET A 266 10.20 -4.91 4.26
CA MET A 266 11.41 -4.34 3.65
C MET A 266 12.27 -5.40 2.92
N GLU A 267 12.28 -6.65 3.39
CA GLU A 267 12.99 -7.75 2.71
C GLU A 267 12.37 -8.11 1.35
N PHE A 268 11.05 -7.94 1.21
CA PHE A 268 10.34 -8.09 -0.05
C PHE A 268 10.59 -6.88 -0.95
N ASP A 269 10.49 -5.66 -0.41
CA ASP A 269 10.77 -4.42 -1.14
C ASP A 269 12.20 -4.37 -1.71
N ALA A 270 13.15 -5.01 -1.02
CA ALA A 270 14.53 -5.15 -1.47
C ALA A 270 14.67 -5.94 -2.79
N ARG A 271 13.68 -6.77 -3.15
CA ARG A 271 13.72 -7.59 -4.37
C ARG A 271 13.11 -6.79 -5.53
N ASP A 272 13.88 -6.59 -6.59
CA ASP A 272 13.33 -5.95 -7.80
C ASP A 272 12.22 -6.79 -8.47
N THR A 273 12.15 -8.09 -8.17
CA THR A 273 11.10 -9.00 -8.62
C THR A 273 9.83 -8.96 -7.77
N VAL A 274 9.75 -8.05 -6.78
CA VAL A 274 8.55 -7.83 -5.98
C VAL A 274 8.12 -6.37 -6.11
N PHE A 275 6.87 -6.14 -6.52
CA PHE A 275 6.26 -4.82 -6.52
C PHE A 275 5.40 -4.66 -5.26
N VAL A 276 5.87 -3.84 -4.32
CA VAL A 276 5.11 -3.48 -3.12
C VAL A 276 4.12 -2.39 -3.46
N VAL A 277 2.84 -2.67 -3.25
CA VAL A 277 1.70 -1.76 -3.45
C VAL A 277 1.01 -1.55 -2.10
N LEU A 278 1.11 -0.35 -1.55
CA LEU A 278 0.36 0.06 -0.36
C LEU A 278 -1.04 0.51 -0.77
N ALA A 279 -2.04 0.31 0.09
CA ALA A 279 -3.43 0.66 -0.25
C ALA A 279 -3.62 2.16 -0.53
N HIS A 280 -2.82 3.00 0.15
CA HIS A 280 -2.99 4.45 0.20
C HIS A 280 -1.92 5.24 -0.57
N ASP A 281 -1.07 4.57 -1.36
CA ASP A 281 -0.04 5.22 -2.16
C ASP A 281 -0.61 5.81 -3.47
N ALA A 282 -1.12 7.04 -3.39
CA ALA A 282 -1.70 7.75 -4.53
C ALA A 282 -0.69 8.01 -5.66
N THR A 283 0.63 7.97 -5.38
CA THR A 283 1.66 8.18 -6.41
C THR A 283 1.61 7.11 -7.50
N LEU A 284 1.10 5.91 -7.18
CA LEU A 284 0.96 4.80 -8.11
C LEU A 284 -0.04 5.06 -9.24
N LEU A 285 -1.04 5.93 -9.02
CA LEU A 285 -2.09 6.24 -10.02
C LEU A 285 -1.52 6.81 -11.32
N SER A 286 -0.32 7.41 -11.28
CA SER A 286 0.37 7.94 -12.45
C SER A 286 1.22 6.91 -13.21
N VAL A 287 1.37 5.70 -12.66
CA VAL A 287 2.33 4.68 -13.15
C VAL A 287 1.64 3.39 -13.59
N ILE A 288 0.60 2.97 -12.86
CA ILE A 288 -0.05 1.68 -13.07
C ILE A 288 -1.25 1.78 -14.01
N ASP A 289 -1.52 0.69 -14.72
CA ASP A 289 -2.78 0.53 -15.43
C ASP A 289 -3.81 -0.12 -14.48
N CYS A 290 -5.01 0.45 -14.39
CA CYS A 290 -6.10 -0.09 -13.60
C CYS A 290 -6.98 -1.04 -14.41
N PHE A 291 -7.76 -1.87 -13.70
CA PHE A 291 -8.76 -2.76 -14.29
C PHE A 291 -9.67 -1.99 -15.28
N PRO A 292 -9.95 -2.52 -16.49
CA PRO A 292 -9.83 -3.92 -16.93
C PRO A 292 -8.45 -4.38 -17.40
N ALA A 293 -7.42 -3.53 -17.37
CA ALA A 293 -6.06 -3.95 -17.70
C ALA A 293 -5.49 -4.91 -16.65
N THR A 294 -4.58 -5.80 -17.06
CA THR A 294 -3.91 -6.75 -16.16
C THR A 294 -2.62 -6.16 -15.58
N ALA A 295 -2.33 -6.53 -14.33
CA ALA A 295 -1.10 -6.15 -13.64
C ALA A 295 0.06 -7.14 -13.88
N ASN A 296 -0.15 -8.25 -14.61
CA ASN A 296 0.82 -9.35 -14.69
C ASN A 296 2.19 -8.94 -15.24
N ASP A 297 2.22 -7.98 -16.17
CA ASP A 297 3.45 -7.52 -16.84
C ASP A 297 4.08 -6.29 -16.15
N TRP A 298 3.71 -6.01 -14.88
CA TRP A 298 4.21 -4.85 -14.13
C TRP A 298 5.74 -4.72 -14.17
N TYR A 299 6.45 -5.86 -14.15
CA TYR A 299 7.90 -5.87 -14.14
C TYR A 299 8.45 -5.39 -15.48
N ALA A 300 7.94 -5.91 -16.59
CA ALA A 300 8.34 -5.49 -17.94
C ALA A 300 7.97 -4.02 -18.21
N LYS A 301 6.88 -3.54 -17.62
CA LYS A 301 6.47 -2.12 -17.65
C LYS A 301 7.28 -1.23 -16.69
N GLU A 302 8.17 -1.82 -15.90
CA GLU A 302 9.00 -1.18 -14.89
C GLU A 302 8.21 -0.40 -13.82
N TRP A 303 6.97 -0.82 -13.50
CA TRP A 303 6.10 -0.10 -12.56
C TRP A 303 6.79 0.12 -11.20
N ALA A 304 7.31 -0.96 -10.60
CA ALA A 304 7.99 -0.86 -9.31
C ALA A 304 9.20 0.09 -9.35
N LYS A 305 9.96 0.13 -10.44
CA LYS A 305 11.12 1.01 -10.57
C LYS A 305 10.72 2.47 -10.70
N LYS A 306 9.68 2.74 -11.51
CA LYS A 306 9.16 4.10 -11.78
C LYS A 306 8.48 4.71 -10.56
N SER A 307 7.81 3.90 -9.72
CA SER A 307 7.05 4.41 -8.59
C SER A 307 7.79 4.46 -7.26
N ARG A 308 8.82 3.63 -7.08
CA ARG A 308 9.54 3.39 -5.81
C ARG A 308 9.83 4.62 -4.95
N TRP A 309 10.23 5.71 -5.60
CA TRP A 309 10.72 6.93 -4.97
C TRP A 309 9.79 8.12 -5.19
N LEU A 310 8.61 7.94 -5.80
CA LEU A 310 7.68 9.04 -6.06
C LEU A 310 7.14 9.67 -4.76
N PHE A 311 7.06 8.91 -3.67
CA PHE A 311 6.69 9.42 -2.35
C PHE A 311 7.62 10.54 -1.86
N LEU A 312 8.84 10.64 -2.40
CA LEU A 312 9.76 11.70 -2.01
C LEU A 312 9.22 13.09 -2.40
N ASN A 313 8.33 13.16 -3.39
CA ASN A 313 7.72 14.41 -3.87
C ASN A 313 7.00 15.16 -2.73
N ASP A 314 6.54 14.44 -1.71
CA ASP A 314 5.89 15.03 -0.54
C ASP A 314 6.87 15.85 0.33
N PHE A 315 8.19 15.64 0.19
CA PHE A 315 9.24 16.41 0.87
C PHE A 315 9.80 17.55 0.01
N GLU A 316 9.21 17.85 -1.16
CA GLU A 316 9.75 18.87 -2.07
C GLU A 316 9.88 20.24 -1.40
N ASP A 317 8.90 20.65 -0.61
CA ASP A 317 8.90 21.95 0.07
C ASP A 317 9.95 22.04 1.18
N ASP A 318 10.16 20.97 1.94
CA ASP A 318 11.24 20.86 2.93
C ASP A 318 12.61 21.04 2.27
N VAL A 319 12.80 20.42 1.11
CA VAL A 319 14.04 20.55 0.36
C VAL A 319 14.22 21.98 -0.17
N LYS A 320 13.17 22.60 -0.73
CA LYS A 320 13.20 24.00 -1.19
C LYS A 320 13.52 24.95 -0.04
N GLU A 321 12.97 24.72 1.14
CA GLU A 321 13.27 25.51 2.34
C GLU A 321 14.73 25.36 2.75
N TYR A 322 15.24 24.13 2.85
CA TYR A 322 16.64 23.89 3.18
C TYR A 322 17.60 24.58 2.19
N ALA A 323 17.34 24.48 0.89
CA ALA A 323 18.16 25.09 -0.15
C ALA A 323 18.18 26.63 -0.04
N ARG A 324 17.03 27.26 0.24
CA ARG A 324 16.95 28.71 0.49
C ARG A 324 17.75 29.13 1.72
N ASN A 325 17.63 28.38 2.82
CA ASN A 325 18.34 28.66 4.06
C ASN A 325 19.85 28.50 3.92
N LYS A 326 20.32 27.48 3.17
CA LYS A 326 21.74 27.30 2.87
C LYS A 326 22.30 28.47 2.07
N LYS A 327 21.58 28.92 1.03
CA LYS A 327 21.97 30.08 0.22
C LYS A 327 22.07 31.36 1.06
N ALA A 328 21.11 31.62 1.95
CA ALA A 328 21.16 32.77 2.85
C ALA A 328 22.42 32.75 3.74
N ARG A 329 22.78 31.58 4.28
CA ARG A 329 24.01 31.41 5.08
C ARG A 329 25.29 31.62 4.26
N GLU A 330 25.33 31.17 3.01
CA GLU A 330 26.46 31.39 2.10
C GLU A 330 26.63 32.88 1.75
N TYR A 331 25.53 33.62 1.50
CA TYR A 331 25.60 35.08 1.31
C TYR A 331 26.04 35.83 2.57
N GLU A 332 25.56 35.45 3.76
CA GLU A 332 26.04 36.05 5.01
C GLU A 332 27.53 35.80 5.25
N PHE A 333 28.03 34.63 4.87
CA PHE A 333 29.45 34.30 4.96
C PHE A 333 30.29 35.11 3.97
N ASP A 334 29.82 35.25 2.72
CA ASP A 334 30.48 36.05 1.69
C ASP A 334 30.50 37.54 2.06
N GLU A 335 29.38 38.10 2.52
CA GLU A 335 29.32 39.47 3.06
C GLU A 335 30.30 39.66 4.21
N LYS A 336 30.30 38.78 5.23
CA LYS A 336 31.25 38.89 6.36
C LYS A 336 32.71 38.81 5.90
N SER A 337 33.01 38.04 4.86
CA SER A 337 34.35 37.93 4.30
C SER A 337 34.79 39.19 3.53
N LEU A 338 33.85 39.89 2.89
CA LEU A 338 34.08 41.16 2.19
C LEU A 338 34.38 42.33 3.15
N TRP A 339 33.94 42.26 4.41
CA TRP A 339 34.23 43.25 5.45
C TRP A 339 35.49 42.94 6.29
N MET A 340 36.18 41.82 6.03
CA MET A 340 37.39 41.38 6.76
C MET A 340 38.70 41.49 5.96
N ASN A 341 38.67 42.09 4.76
CA ASN A 341 39.84 42.50 3.98
C ASN A 341 40.01 44.03 3.91
#